data_AF-A0A496AY63-F1
#
_entry.id   AF-A0A496AY63-F1
#
_cell.length_a   1.000
_cell.length_b   1.000
_cell.length_c   1.000
_cell.angle_alpha   90.00
_cell.angle_beta   90.00
_cell.angle_gamma   90.00
#
_symmetry.space_group_name_H-M   'P 1'
#
loop_
_entity.id
_entity.type
_entity.pdbx_description
1 polymer ?
#
loop_
_entity_poly.entity_id
_entity_poly.type
_entity_poly.pdbx_seq_one_letter_code
_entity_poly.pdbx_strand_id
1 'polypeptide(L)'
;MEPKILVESNGKPVKDVDLLVLFPNTTWKQVFSDETGQACPTLYTTKLPMTVFAACHGFAAHVETDWVPAERVLTIKLQELPDGGSRIFPFGSGYLPDFEGRLNPILDSGKRTYLYADNVGINDADTQPVPFRFGEDLQLADSNGKKLTVQIVDIVNRASLLQFQEATS
;
A
#
# COMPACT_ATOMS: atom_id res chain seq x y z
N MET A 1 -2.92 14.72 22.88
CA MET A 1 -3.51 13.41 22.56
C MET A 1 -2.42 12.58 21.90
N GLU A 2 -2.20 11.35 22.35
CA GLU A 2 -1.27 10.45 21.68
C GLU A 2 -1.89 10.01 20.34
N PRO A 3 -1.12 10.01 19.23
CA PRO A 3 -1.60 9.52 17.95
C PRO A 3 -2.06 8.08 18.06
N LYS A 4 -3.29 7.82 17.60
CA LYS A 4 -3.89 6.49 17.67
C LYS A 4 -4.63 6.18 16.39
N ILE A 5 -4.36 4.99 15.86
CA ILE A 5 -5.02 4.41 14.69
C ILE A 5 -5.67 3.10 15.15
N LEU A 6 -6.96 2.95 14.88
CA LEU A 6 -7.74 1.73 15.08
C LEU A 6 -7.95 1.08 13.72
N VAL A 7 -7.68 -0.21 13.60
CA VAL A 7 -7.89 -0.97 12.38
C VAL A 7 -8.86 -2.11 12.65
N GLU A 8 -9.94 -2.14 11.89
CA GLU A 8 -10.98 -3.16 12.00
C GLU A 8 -11.41 -3.68 10.63
N SER A 9 -11.98 -4.88 10.62
CA SER A 9 -12.74 -5.41 9.49
C SER A 9 -13.97 -6.13 10.03
N ASN A 10 -15.13 -5.85 9.46
CA ASN A 10 -16.40 -6.45 9.88
C ASN A 10 -16.66 -6.33 11.41
N GLY A 11 -16.25 -5.21 12.01
CA GLY A 11 -16.38 -4.94 13.45
C GLY A 11 -15.41 -5.72 14.36
N LYS A 12 -14.40 -6.39 13.79
CA LYS A 12 -13.36 -7.10 14.54
C LYS A 12 -12.01 -6.40 14.36
N PRO A 13 -11.17 -6.33 15.42
CA PRO A 13 -9.83 -5.77 15.29
C PRO A 13 -8.97 -6.59 14.34
N VAL A 14 -8.12 -5.92 13.56
CA VAL A 14 -7.16 -6.57 12.66
C VAL A 14 -5.74 -6.35 13.16
N LYS A 15 -5.05 -7.43 13.49
CA LYS A 15 -3.66 -7.46 13.96
C LYS A 15 -2.68 -7.39 12.77
N ASP A 16 -1.46 -6.92 13.04
CA ASP A 16 -0.30 -6.97 12.14
C ASP A 16 -0.51 -6.20 10.82
N VAL A 17 -1.41 -5.21 10.81
CA VAL A 17 -1.61 -4.31 9.67
C VAL A 17 -0.43 -3.36 9.59
N ASP A 18 0.25 -3.34 8.45
CA ASP A 18 1.34 -2.43 8.15
C ASP A 18 0.78 -1.03 7.88
N LEU A 19 1.11 -0.08 8.75
CA LEU A 19 0.64 1.30 8.68
C LEU A 19 1.83 2.23 8.41
N LEU A 20 1.76 2.95 7.29
CA LEU A 20 2.75 3.97 6.92
C LEU A 20 2.13 5.35 7.03
N VAL A 21 2.54 6.11 8.04
CA VAL A 21 2.15 7.51 8.24
C VAL A 21 3.12 8.42 7.49
N LEU A 22 2.60 9.13 6.49
CA LEU A 22 3.35 10.00 5.59
C LEU A 22 3.16 11.46 5.98
N PHE A 23 4.27 12.13 6.30
CA PHE A 23 4.28 13.55 6.58
C PHE A 23 4.30 14.36 5.28
N PRO A 24 3.78 15.61 5.27
CA PRO A 24 3.87 16.51 4.11
C PRO A 24 5.30 16.81 3.66
N ASN A 25 6.29 16.62 4.54
CA ASN A 25 7.70 16.92 4.27
C ASN A 25 8.49 15.73 3.70
N THR A 26 7.83 14.76 3.08
CA THR A 26 8.43 13.54 2.47
C THR A 26 8.97 12.48 3.42
N THR A 27 8.95 12.71 4.74
CA THR A 27 9.32 11.71 5.73
C THR A 27 8.13 10.82 6.10
N TRP A 28 8.39 9.67 6.73
CA TRP A 28 7.34 8.77 7.16
C TRP A 28 7.71 7.99 8.43
N LYS A 29 6.70 7.40 9.07
CA LYS A 29 6.83 6.44 10.16
C LYS A 29 5.99 5.21 9.88
N GLN A 30 6.59 4.04 10.10
CA GLN A 30 5.94 2.74 9.95
C GLN A 30 5.66 2.15 11.34
N VAL A 31 4.47 1.58 11.50
CA VAL A 31 4.01 0.91 12.72
C VAL A 31 3.07 -0.23 12.34
N PHE A 32 2.89 -1.20 13.22
CA PHE A 32 1.96 -2.31 13.02
C PHE A 32 0.83 -2.25 14.05
N SER A 33 -0.38 -2.68 13.66
CA SER A 33 -1.46 -2.85 14.63
C SER A 33 -1.21 -4.05 15.55
N ASP A 34 -1.57 -3.91 16.83
CA ASP A 34 -1.49 -4.96 17.82
C ASP A 34 -2.71 -5.90 17.79
N GLU A 35 -2.81 -6.82 18.75
CA GLU A 35 -3.89 -7.82 18.84
C GLU A 35 -5.28 -7.21 19.05
N THR A 36 -5.32 -5.94 19.47
CA THR A 36 -6.55 -5.16 19.65
C THR A 36 -6.85 -4.27 18.45
N GLY A 37 -6.09 -4.41 17.36
CA GLY A 37 -6.21 -3.59 16.15
C GLY A 37 -5.69 -2.16 16.35
N GLN A 38 -4.88 -1.91 17.38
CA GLN A 38 -4.41 -0.57 17.70
C GLN A 38 -2.98 -0.36 17.24
N ALA A 39 -2.70 0.82 16.68
CA ALA A 39 -1.34 1.29 16.43
C ALA A 39 -1.15 2.70 16.98
N CYS A 40 -0.06 2.90 17.71
CA CYS A 40 0.29 4.16 18.35
C CYS A 40 1.63 4.68 17.80
N PRO A 41 1.64 5.34 16.63
CA PRO A 41 2.88 5.81 16.03
C PRO A 41 3.50 6.96 16.85
N THR A 42 4.82 6.90 17.06
CA THR A 42 5.58 8.02 17.61
C THR A 42 5.86 9.06 16.53
N LEU A 43 5.05 10.12 16.50
CA LEU A 43 5.14 11.20 15.51
C LEU A 43 5.86 12.42 16.10
N TYR A 44 6.69 13.12 15.31
CA TYR A 44 7.37 14.34 15.77
C TYR A 44 6.43 15.55 15.90
N THR A 45 5.25 15.48 15.28
CA THR A 45 4.18 16.47 15.35
C THR A 45 2.83 15.77 15.22
N THR A 46 1.77 16.39 15.74
CA THR A 46 0.38 15.89 15.65
C THR A 46 -0.57 16.90 15.00
N LYS A 47 -0.04 18.05 14.54
CA LYS A 47 -0.82 19.21 14.08
C LYS A 47 -0.84 19.40 12.56
N LEU A 48 -0.16 18.53 11.82
CA LEU A 48 -0.11 18.59 10.36
C LEU A 48 -1.05 17.53 9.79
N PRO A 49 -1.68 17.78 8.62
CA PRO A 49 -2.40 16.75 7.88
C PRO A 49 -1.39 15.72 7.37
N MET A 50 -1.71 14.44 7.54
CA MET A 50 -0.88 13.30 7.14
C MET A 50 -1.70 12.34 6.29
N THR A 51 -1.05 11.67 5.35
CA THR A 51 -1.63 10.50 4.67
C THR A 51 -1.25 9.25 5.44
N VAL A 52 -2.16 8.30 5.57
CA VAL A 52 -1.89 6.98 6.15
C VAL A 52 -2.19 5.91 5.11
N PHE A 53 -1.18 5.11 4.78
CA PHE A 53 -1.40 3.86 4.07
C PHE A 53 -1.59 2.73 5.07
N ALA A 54 -2.54 1.85 4.79
CA ALA A 54 -2.72 0.59 5.50
C ALA A 54 -2.68 -0.57 4.52
N ALA A 55 -1.85 -1.56 4.84
CA ALA A 55 -1.69 -2.77 4.05
C ALA A 55 -1.64 -4.02 4.93
N CYS A 56 -2.29 -5.08 4.48
CA CYS A 56 -2.26 -6.38 5.14
C CYS A 56 -2.54 -7.48 4.12
N HIS A 57 -1.92 -8.65 4.31
CA HIS A 57 -2.30 -9.83 3.55
C HIS A 57 -3.75 -10.21 3.88
N GLY A 58 -4.53 -10.65 2.88
CA GLY A 58 -5.95 -10.95 3.01
C GLY A 58 -6.87 -9.73 3.07
N PHE A 59 -6.34 -8.50 2.93
CA PHE A 59 -7.14 -7.27 2.95
C PHE A 59 -6.78 -6.33 1.80
N ALA A 60 -7.82 -5.66 1.29
CA ALA A 60 -7.69 -4.57 0.35
C ALA A 60 -6.84 -3.43 0.93
N ALA A 61 -6.14 -2.73 0.06
CA ALA A 61 -5.36 -1.55 0.43
C ALA A 61 -6.29 -0.42 0.88
N HIS A 62 -5.85 0.37 1.86
CA HIS A 62 -6.58 1.55 2.30
C HIS A 62 -5.68 2.78 2.39
N VAL A 63 -6.21 3.91 1.93
CA VAL A 63 -5.58 5.23 2.02
C VAL A 63 -6.50 6.15 2.79
N GLU A 64 -5.99 6.72 3.87
CA GLU A 64 -6.59 7.87 4.53
C GLU A 64 -5.79 9.12 4.20
N THR A 65 -6.46 10.19 3.75
CA THR A 65 -5.84 11.50 3.53
C THR A 65 -6.25 12.49 4.62
N ASP A 66 -5.43 13.53 4.80
CA ASP A 66 -5.72 14.67 5.68
C ASP A 66 -6.02 14.29 7.15
N TRP A 67 -5.39 13.22 7.65
CA TRP A 67 -5.49 12.88 9.06
C TRP A 67 -4.62 13.83 9.90
N VAL A 68 -5.26 14.54 10.83
CA VAL A 68 -4.57 15.37 11.84
C VAL A 68 -4.68 14.66 13.20
N PRO A 69 -3.58 14.05 13.72
CA PRO A 69 -3.63 13.24 14.94
C PRO A 69 -4.10 13.98 16.19
N ALA A 70 -3.91 15.30 16.26
CA ALA A 70 -4.36 16.12 17.38
C ALA A 70 -5.89 16.33 17.40
N GLU A 71 -6.56 16.15 16.26
CA GLU A 71 -7.99 16.44 16.11
C GLU A 71 -8.87 15.20 16.30
N ARG A 72 -8.37 14.02 15.91
CA ARG A 72 -9.13 12.77 16.02
C ARG A 72 -8.25 11.52 16.08
N VAL A 73 -8.81 10.48 16.69
CA VAL A 73 -8.40 9.09 16.47
C VAL A 73 -8.79 8.69 15.05
N LEU A 74 -7.90 8.01 14.34
CA LEU A 74 -8.19 7.46 13.02
C LEU A 74 -8.76 6.06 13.16
N THR A 75 -9.90 5.78 12.53
CA THR A 75 -10.45 4.41 12.41
C THR A 75 -10.43 3.99 10.96
N ILE A 76 -9.63 2.98 10.64
CA ILE A 76 -9.52 2.36 9.32
C ILE A 76 -10.37 1.10 9.29
N LYS A 77 -11.25 1.01 8.30
CA LYS A 77 -12.05 -0.18 8.02
C LYS A 77 -11.48 -0.88 6.80
N LEU A 78 -10.81 -2.00 7.02
CA LEU A 78 -10.27 -2.81 5.94
C LEU A 78 -11.35 -3.70 5.35
N GLN A 79 -11.37 -3.78 4.02
CA GLN A 79 -12.19 -4.73 3.28
C GLN A 79 -11.40 -6.03 3.11
N GLU A 80 -12.01 -7.16 3.46
CA GLU A 80 -11.42 -8.49 3.20
C GLU A 80 -11.23 -8.70 1.70
N LEU A 81 -10.08 -9.25 1.33
CA LEU A 81 -9.71 -9.60 -0.03
C LEU A 81 -9.13 -11.02 -0.02
N PRO A 82 -9.98 -12.06 -0.14
CA PRO A 82 -9.54 -13.44 -0.21
C PRO A 82 -8.57 -13.65 -1.37
N ASP A 83 -7.57 -14.52 -1.15
CA ASP A 83 -6.55 -14.88 -2.15
C ASP A 83 -5.76 -13.69 -2.69
N GLY A 84 -5.63 -12.66 -1.86
CA GLY A 84 -4.94 -11.43 -2.20
C GLY A 84 -4.45 -10.69 -0.97
N GLY A 85 -4.24 -9.40 -1.15
CA GLY A 85 -3.85 -8.52 -0.07
C GLY A 85 -3.32 -7.21 -0.58
N SER A 86 -2.63 -6.52 0.31
CA SER A 86 -2.03 -5.22 0.01
C SER A 86 -0.60 -5.14 0.54
N ARG A 87 0.18 -4.23 -0.05
CA ARG A 87 1.59 -4.04 0.28
C ARG A 87 1.98 -2.58 0.15
N ILE A 88 2.80 -2.14 1.11
CA ILE A 88 3.43 -0.82 1.06
C ILE A 88 4.88 -0.99 0.62
N PHE A 89 5.33 -0.16 -0.32
CA PHE A 89 6.73 0.03 -0.65
C PHE A 89 7.19 1.40 -0.15
N PRO A 90 7.76 1.52 1.07
CA PRO A 90 8.09 2.83 1.67
C PRO A 90 9.15 3.63 0.90
N PHE A 91 9.95 2.94 0.07
CA PHE A 91 11.03 3.51 -0.74
C PHE A 91 10.77 3.38 -2.26
N GLY A 92 9.52 3.16 -2.67
CA GLY A 92 9.07 3.20 -4.07
C GLY A 92 9.28 1.91 -4.85
N SER A 93 10.04 0.96 -4.33
CA SER A 93 10.17 -0.37 -4.93
C SER A 93 10.12 -1.45 -3.85
N GLY A 94 9.73 -2.65 -4.25
CA GLY A 94 9.64 -3.78 -3.34
C GLY A 94 9.19 -5.06 -4.02
N TYR A 95 8.79 -6.01 -3.17
CA TYR A 95 8.43 -7.38 -3.55
C TYR A 95 7.04 -7.69 -3.01
N LEU A 96 6.27 -8.45 -3.78
CA LEU A 96 5.01 -9.03 -3.31
C LEU A 96 5.29 -10.37 -2.61
N PRO A 97 4.47 -10.77 -1.62
CA PRO A 97 4.59 -12.09 -0.99
C PRO A 97 4.43 -13.21 -2.00
N ASP A 98 5.30 -14.24 -1.89
CA ASP A 98 5.25 -15.44 -2.72
C ASP A 98 5.17 -15.18 -4.23
N PHE A 99 5.85 -14.12 -4.70
CA PHE A 99 5.92 -13.73 -6.11
C PHE A 99 7.35 -13.34 -6.46
N GLU A 100 7.93 -13.94 -7.49
CA GLU A 100 9.32 -13.68 -7.86
C GLU A 100 9.44 -12.40 -8.70
N GLY A 101 10.44 -11.57 -8.36
CA GLY A 101 10.72 -10.33 -9.07
C GLY A 101 10.37 -9.08 -8.28
N ARG A 102 10.90 -7.94 -8.74
CA ARG A 102 10.82 -6.66 -8.04
C ARG A 102 9.95 -5.70 -8.82
N LEU A 103 9.10 -4.95 -8.12
CA LEU A 103 8.25 -3.92 -8.70
C LEU A 103 8.75 -2.54 -8.27
N ASN A 104 8.64 -1.56 -9.16
CA ASN A 104 9.01 -0.17 -8.93
C ASN A 104 7.98 0.77 -9.59
N PRO A 105 6.82 0.98 -8.93
CA PRO A 105 5.83 1.96 -9.38
C PRO A 105 6.37 3.38 -9.23
N ILE A 106 6.28 4.19 -10.28
CA ILE A 106 6.79 5.56 -10.29
C ILE A 106 5.66 6.54 -10.60
N LEU A 107 5.58 7.61 -9.80
CA LEU A 107 4.90 8.85 -10.12
C LEU A 107 5.95 9.95 -10.25
N ASP A 108 6.15 10.48 -11.45
CA ASP A 108 7.15 11.54 -11.66
C ASP A 108 6.62 12.96 -11.41
N SER A 109 7.52 13.94 -11.47
CA SER A 109 7.18 15.36 -11.29
C SER A 109 6.23 15.91 -12.36
N GLY A 110 6.18 15.26 -13.53
CA GLY A 110 5.23 15.55 -14.61
C GLY A 110 3.88 14.85 -14.44
N LYS A 111 3.63 14.22 -13.29
CA LYS A 111 2.41 13.44 -12.99
C LYS A 111 2.19 12.25 -13.91
N ARG A 112 3.26 11.71 -14.50
CA ARG A 112 3.20 10.48 -15.29
C ARG A 112 3.44 9.29 -14.37
N THR A 113 2.64 8.25 -14.59
CA THR A 113 2.65 6.99 -13.86
C THR A 113 3.17 5.87 -14.76
N TYR A 114 4.14 5.12 -14.26
CA TYR A 114 4.71 3.99 -14.99
C TYR A 114 5.35 2.98 -14.04
N LEU A 115 5.26 1.71 -14.39
CA LEU A 115 5.77 0.59 -13.62
C LEU A 115 7.01 0.02 -14.32
N TYR A 116 8.13 0.02 -13.60
CA TYR A 116 9.25 -0.86 -13.90
C TYR A 116 9.14 -2.13 -13.07
N ALA A 117 9.66 -3.23 -13.60
CA ALA A 117 9.81 -4.47 -12.90
C ALA A 117 11.04 -5.26 -13.36
N ASP A 118 11.68 -5.91 -12.41
CA ASP A 118 12.82 -6.80 -12.63
C ASP A 118 12.33 -8.25 -12.56
N ASN A 119 12.53 -9.02 -13.64
CA ASN A 119 12.11 -10.43 -13.75
C ASN A 119 10.59 -10.68 -13.65
N VAL A 120 9.79 -9.75 -14.17
CA VAL A 120 8.31 -9.82 -14.19
C VAL A 120 7.79 -9.37 -15.55
N GLY A 121 6.86 -10.13 -16.13
CA GLY A 121 6.07 -9.68 -17.28
C GLY A 121 4.88 -8.83 -16.81
N ILE A 122 4.58 -7.74 -17.51
CA ILE A 122 3.46 -6.83 -17.19
C ILE A 122 2.56 -6.72 -18.42
N ASN A 123 1.29 -7.12 -18.33
CA ASN A 123 0.29 -7.07 -19.41
C ASN A 123 0.77 -7.68 -20.73
N ASP A 124 1.59 -8.74 -20.67
CA ASP A 124 2.27 -9.34 -21.83
C ASP A 124 3.00 -8.32 -22.73
N ALA A 125 3.41 -7.18 -22.16
CA ALA A 125 4.06 -6.12 -22.90
C ALA A 125 5.53 -6.45 -23.22
N ASP A 126 5.93 -6.16 -24.46
CA ASP A 126 7.30 -6.40 -24.94
C ASP A 126 8.33 -5.37 -24.42
N THR A 127 7.86 -4.25 -23.83
CA THR A 127 8.74 -3.15 -23.42
C THR A 127 8.35 -2.57 -22.06
N GLN A 128 9.36 -2.06 -21.36
CA GLN A 128 9.21 -1.37 -20.07
C GLN A 128 9.83 0.03 -20.12
N PRO A 129 9.31 0.99 -19.34
CA PRO A 129 8.26 0.81 -18.33
C PRO A 129 6.85 0.79 -18.92
N VAL A 130 5.91 0.16 -18.22
CA VAL A 130 4.50 0.11 -18.64
C VAL A 130 3.71 1.24 -17.97
N PRO A 131 3.01 2.10 -18.71
CA PRO A 131 2.15 3.12 -18.11
C PRO A 131 0.95 2.47 -17.41
N PHE A 132 0.49 3.07 -16.31
CA PHE A 132 -0.70 2.60 -15.58
C PHE A 132 -1.55 3.78 -15.11
N ARG A 133 -2.81 3.54 -14.75
CA ARG A 133 -3.63 4.47 -13.95
C ARG A 133 -3.84 3.93 -12.54
N PHE A 134 -3.99 4.81 -11.56
CA PHE A 134 -4.30 4.37 -10.19
C PHE A 134 -5.59 3.56 -10.17
N GLY A 135 -5.58 2.42 -9.46
CA GLY A 135 -6.69 1.48 -9.37
C GLY A 135 -6.94 0.63 -10.62
N GLU A 136 -6.14 0.79 -11.69
CA GLU A 136 -6.23 -0.07 -12.87
C GLU A 136 -5.55 -1.41 -12.64
N ASP A 137 -6.17 -2.47 -13.13
CA ASP A 137 -5.64 -3.83 -13.09
C ASP A 137 -4.45 -3.99 -14.03
N LEU A 138 -3.33 -4.45 -13.47
CA LEU A 138 -2.14 -4.88 -14.20
C LEU A 138 -1.97 -6.39 -14.01
N GLN A 139 -1.89 -7.13 -15.11
CA GLN A 139 -1.59 -8.54 -15.10
C GLN A 139 -0.07 -8.73 -14.99
N LEU A 140 0.37 -9.36 -13.93
CA LEU A 140 1.78 -9.68 -13.68
C LEU A 140 2.01 -11.17 -13.82
N ALA A 141 3.16 -11.55 -14.38
CA ALA A 141 3.63 -12.93 -14.43
C ALA A 141 5.09 -13.02 -13.96
N ASP A 142 5.40 -13.91 -13.03
CA ASP A 142 6.77 -14.17 -12.58
C ASP A 142 7.46 -15.30 -13.37
N SER A 143 8.76 -15.52 -13.11
CA SER A 143 9.57 -16.56 -13.75
C SER A 143 9.14 -18.00 -13.42
N ASN A 144 8.32 -18.20 -12.39
CA ASN A 144 7.77 -19.52 -12.03
C ASN A 144 6.38 -19.76 -12.63
N GLY A 145 5.87 -18.80 -13.42
CA GLY A 145 4.55 -18.87 -14.05
C GLY A 145 3.40 -18.46 -13.14
N LYS A 146 3.68 -17.93 -11.93
CA LYS A 146 2.63 -17.37 -11.07
C LYS A 146 2.10 -16.09 -11.70
N LYS A 147 0.77 -15.94 -11.71
CA LYS A 147 0.08 -14.78 -12.24
C LYS A 147 -0.71 -14.06 -11.17
N LEU A 148 -0.58 -12.73 -11.11
CA LEU A 148 -1.31 -11.86 -10.20
C LEU A 148 -1.96 -10.72 -10.97
N THR A 149 -3.15 -10.30 -10.52
CA THR A 149 -3.67 -8.97 -10.83
C THR A 149 -3.19 -8.00 -9.76
N VAL A 150 -2.57 -6.88 -10.15
CA VAL A 150 -2.06 -5.85 -9.25
C VAL A 150 -2.64 -4.49 -9.61
N GLN A 151 -3.07 -3.75 -8.59
CA GLN A 151 -3.46 -2.35 -8.69
C GLN A 151 -2.47 -1.50 -7.91
N ILE A 152 -1.99 -0.42 -8.53
CA ILE A 152 -1.31 0.65 -7.80
C ILE A 152 -2.40 1.57 -7.26
N VAL A 153 -2.56 1.62 -5.94
CA VAL A 153 -3.67 2.36 -5.30
C VAL A 153 -3.31 3.83 -5.13
N ASP A 154 -2.11 4.11 -4.63
CA ASP A 154 -1.62 5.48 -4.48
C ASP A 154 -0.09 5.53 -4.43
N ILE A 155 0.48 6.69 -4.78
CA ILE A 155 1.89 7.02 -4.58
C ILE A 155 1.98 8.40 -3.96
N VAL A 156 2.44 8.45 -2.71
CA VAL A 156 2.69 9.69 -1.98
C VAL A 156 4.18 9.82 -1.71
N ASN A 157 4.76 10.93 -2.19
CA ASN A 157 6.20 11.16 -2.22
C ASN A 157 6.93 10.06 -3.01
N ARG A 158 7.55 9.10 -2.32
CA ARG A 158 8.19 7.92 -2.90
C ARG A 158 7.56 6.63 -2.39
N ALA A 159 6.59 6.68 -1.49
CA ALA A 159 5.94 5.49 -0.99
C ALA A 159 4.82 5.09 -1.94
N SER A 160 4.72 3.79 -2.23
CA SER A 160 3.66 3.24 -3.07
C SER A 160 2.79 2.30 -2.23
N LEU A 161 1.48 2.37 -2.42
CA LEU A 161 0.52 1.40 -1.91
C LEU A 161 -0.02 0.57 -3.06
N LEU A 162 0.05 -0.75 -2.91
CA LEU A 162 -0.37 -1.70 -3.90
C LEU A 162 -1.43 -2.62 -3.29
N GLN A 163 -2.33 -3.09 -4.14
CA GLN A 163 -3.23 -4.20 -3.89
C GLN A 163 -2.95 -5.28 -4.92
N PHE A 164 -3.06 -6.54 -4.54
CA PHE A 164 -2.85 -7.69 -5.42
C PHE A 164 -3.81 -8.81 -5.10
N GLN A 165 -4.10 -9.63 -6.12
CA GLN A 165 -4.91 -10.83 -6.00
C GLN A 165 -4.41 -11.88 -7.00
N GLU A 166 -4.52 -13.15 -6.66
CA GLU A 166 -4.25 -14.22 -7.62
C GLU A 166 -5.15 -14.07 -8.85
N ALA A 167 -4.57 -14.23 -10.03
CA ALA A 167 -5.33 -14.14 -11.27
C ALA A 167 -6.28 -15.34 -11.36
N THR A 168 -7.58 -15.10 -11.34
CA THR A 168 -8.57 -16.15 -11.59
C THR A 168 -8.41 -16.66 -13.02
N SER A 169 -8.15 -17.97 -13.16
CA SER A 169 -8.04 -18.65 -14.45
C SER A 169 -9.38 -18.76 -15.17
#